data_AF-A0A640YAJ6-F1
#
_entry.id   AF-A0A640YAJ6-F1
#
_cell.length_a   1.000
_cell.length_b   1.000
_cell.length_c   1.000
_cell.angle_alpha   90.00
_cell.angle_beta   90.00
_cell.angle_gamma   90.00
#
_symmetry.space_group_name_H-M   'P 1'
#
loop_
_entity.id
_entity.type
_entity.pdbx_description
1 polymer ?
#
loop_
_entity_poly.entity_id
_entity_poly.type
_entity_poly.pdbx_seq_one_letter_code
_entity_poly.pdbx_strand_id
1 'polypeptide(L)'
;MRAGDRPAVAIAGVGQAGPVAADSRSIPEMVLAAVEEALADAAIGFDGVEAVVTASVDLFDGLTASNVAITEVVGAVMRPETRIAGDGLCAAIHGACELRAGACETVLAVAHGKASMAPHWALTEWAMDPVFLQPLGIDFLVCAGLQACALAQGDGGATERWAELAARRAAAGDAAIAPPRSAAEILASPVLASPL
;
A
#
# COMPACT_ATOMS: atom_id res chain seq x y z
N MET A 1 9.59 1.43 -33.18
CA MET A 1 10.17 2.40 -32.23
C MET A 1 11.58 1.96 -31.87
N ARG A 2 12.62 2.76 -32.13
CA ARG A 2 13.99 2.43 -31.68
C ARG A 2 14.05 2.65 -30.16
N ALA A 3 14.94 1.93 -29.45
CA ALA A 3 15.01 1.98 -27.99
C ALA A 3 15.24 3.40 -27.40
N GLY A 4 15.73 4.36 -28.21
CA GLY A 4 15.98 5.76 -27.84
C GLY A 4 14.87 6.78 -28.12
N ASP A 5 13.76 6.41 -28.76
CA ASP A 5 12.62 7.32 -29.06
C ASP A 5 11.47 7.20 -28.05
N ARG A 6 11.66 6.50 -26.93
CA ARG A 6 10.56 6.28 -25.97
C ARG A 6 10.38 7.52 -25.10
N PRO A 7 9.19 8.14 -25.08
CA PRO A 7 8.95 9.31 -24.25
C PRO A 7 9.26 8.99 -22.78
N ALA A 8 9.87 9.96 -22.10
CA ALA A 8 10.12 9.85 -20.67
C ALA A 8 8.79 9.86 -19.92
N VAL A 9 8.66 8.97 -18.94
CA VAL A 9 7.53 8.97 -18.01
C VAL A 9 7.95 9.71 -16.76
N ALA A 10 7.11 10.62 -16.28
CA ALA A 10 7.34 11.41 -15.08
C ALA A 10 6.09 11.39 -14.19
N ILE A 11 6.28 11.67 -12.90
CA ILE A 11 5.20 11.88 -11.95
C ILE A 11 4.87 13.37 -11.98
N ALA A 12 3.64 13.71 -12.38
CA ALA A 12 3.18 15.10 -12.46
C ALA A 12 2.60 15.62 -11.14
N GLY A 13 2.03 14.74 -10.32
CA GLY A 13 1.52 15.08 -8.99
C GLY A 13 1.29 13.86 -8.11
N VAL A 14 1.22 14.08 -6.81
CA VAL A 14 1.01 13.04 -5.77
C VAL A 14 -0.03 13.49 -4.75
N GLY A 15 -0.75 12.54 -4.16
CA GLY A 15 -1.71 12.79 -3.09
C GLY A 15 -1.92 11.55 -2.22
N GLN A 16 -2.21 11.76 -0.94
CA GLN A 16 -2.28 10.69 0.05
C GLN A 16 -3.25 11.02 1.19
N ALA A 17 -4.24 10.16 1.42
CA ALA A 17 -5.24 10.35 2.48
C ALA A 17 -4.86 9.75 3.85
N GLY A 18 -3.68 9.14 3.98
CA GLY A 18 -3.21 8.43 5.18
C GLY A 18 -1.68 8.54 5.31
N PRO A 19 -1.01 7.58 5.96
CA PRO A 19 -1.57 6.42 6.66
C PRO A 19 -2.11 6.79 8.04
N VAL A 20 -3.31 6.30 8.34
CA VAL A 20 -3.97 6.43 9.64
C VAL A 20 -4.39 5.03 10.13
N ALA A 21 -4.37 4.80 11.44
CA ALA A 21 -4.73 3.50 12.02
C ALA A 21 -6.20 3.13 11.77
N ALA A 22 -7.08 4.12 11.80
CA ALA A 22 -8.49 4.00 11.44
C ALA A 22 -8.97 5.32 10.84
N ASP A 23 -9.80 5.21 9.80
CA ASP A 23 -10.40 6.36 9.13
C ASP A 23 -11.93 6.29 9.24
N SER A 24 -12.56 7.38 9.65
CA SER A 24 -14.02 7.48 9.71
C SER A 24 -14.67 7.62 8.33
N ARG A 25 -13.92 8.09 7.33
CA ARG A 25 -14.36 8.21 5.94
C ARG A 25 -14.61 6.83 5.33
N SER A 26 -15.56 6.73 4.43
CA SER A 26 -15.73 5.58 3.54
C SER A 26 -14.53 5.44 2.58
N ILE A 27 -14.35 4.26 1.98
CA ILE A 27 -13.30 4.03 0.98
C ILE A 27 -13.34 5.06 -0.16
N PRO A 28 -14.51 5.40 -0.75
CA PRO A 28 -14.58 6.39 -1.82
C PRO A 28 -14.16 7.79 -1.35
N GLU A 29 -14.52 8.20 -0.13
CA GLU A 29 -14.11 9.50 0.44
C GLU A 29 -12.59 9.56 0.71
N MET A 30 -11.99 8.45 1.16
CA MET A 30 -10.52 8.36 1.31
C MET A 30 -9.82 8.48 -0.04
N VAL A 31 -10.32 7.77 -1.06
CA VAL A 31 -9.77 7.80 -2.40
C VAL A 31 -9.94 9.17 -3.04
N LEU A 32 -11.12 9.77 -2.93
CA LEU A 32 -11.39 11.10 -3.47
C LEU A 32 -10.41 12.14 -2.88
N ALA A 33 -10.18 12.12 -1.57
CA ALA A 33 -9.25 13.03 -0.94
C ALA A 33 -7.81 12.91 -1.50
N ALA A 34 -7.34 11.67 -1.71
CA ALA A 34 -6.01 11.44 -2.29
C ALA A 34 -5.95 11.84 -3.78
N VAL A 35 -7.03 11.60 -4.53
CA VAL A 35 -7.14 11.96 -5.95
C VAL A 35 -7.19 13.47 -6.14
N GLU A 36 -7.99 14.18 -5.35
CA GLU A 36 -8.08 15.64 -5.40
C GLU A 36 -6.74 16.30 -5.08
N GLU A 37 -6.00 15.79 -4.09
CA GLU A 37 -4.65 16.25 -3.77
C GLU A 37 -3.67 16.00 -4.93
N ALA A 38 -3.69 14.80 -5.53
CA ALA A 38 -2.81 14.46 -6.65
C ALA A 38 -3.09 15.31 -7.91
N LEU A 39 -4.37 15.55 -8.22
CA LEU A 39 -4.78 16.39 -9.35
C LEU A 39 -4.40 17.86 -9.10
N ALA A 40 -4.58 18.35 -7.86
CA ALA A 40 -4.18 19.71 -7.48
C ALA A 40 -2.66 19.91 -7.56
N ASP A 41 -1.87 18.94 -7.09
CA ASP A 41 -0.39 18.96 -7.19
C ASP A 41 0.08 18.94 -8.65
N ALA A 42 -0.60 18.17 -9.51
CA ALA A 42 -0.37 18.14 -10.95
C ALA A 42 -0.91 19.38 -11.70
N ALA A 43 -1.65 20.27 -11.03
CA ALA A 43 -2.34 21.42 -11.61
C ALA A 43 -3.25 21.07 -12.81
N ILE A 44 -3.94 19.92 -12.74
CA ILE A 44 -4.92 19.47 -13.74
C ILE A 44 -6.26 19.13 -13.08
N GLY A 45 -7.33 19.09 -13.87
CA GLY A 45 -8.61 18.51 -13.45
C GLY A 45 -8.77 17.08 -13.97
N PHE A 46 -9.89 16.44 -13.65
CA PHE A 46 -10.21 15.13 -14.22
C PHE A 46 -10.15 15.15 -15.75
N ASP A 47 -10.56 16.22 -16.43
CA ASP A 47 -10.47 16.33 -17.90
C ASP A 47 -9.06 16.18 -18.49
N GLY A 48 -8.00 16.32 -17.68
CA GLY A 48 -6.62 16.04 -18.08
C GLY A 48 -6.20 14.57 -17.96
N VAL A 49 -7.04 13.68 -17.43
CA VAL A 49 -6.73 12.25 -17.23
C VAL A 49 -7.31 11.41 -18.36
N GLU A 50 -6.48 10.70 -19.10
CA GLU A 50 -6.93 9.92 -20.26
C GLU A 50 -7.21 8.44 -19.94
N ALA A 51 -6.52 7.89 -18.94
CA ALA A 51 -6.74 6.55 -18.43
C ALA A 51 -6.54 6.48 -16.91
N VAL A 52 -7.18 5.50 -16.28
CA VAL A 52 -7.08 5.26 -14.84
C VAL A 52 -6.54 3.86 -14.60
N VAL A 53 -5.59 3.73 -13.67
CA VAL A 53 -5.14 2.44 -13.17
C VAL A 53 -5.38 2.42 -11.67
N THR A 54 -6.25 1.53 -11.22
CA THR A 54 -6.48 1.32 -9.80
C THR A 54 -5.73 0.08 -9.30
N ALA A 55 -5.33 0.08 -8.04
CA ALA A 55 -4.80 -1.09 -7.36
C ALA A 55 -5.47 -1.27 -5.99
N SER A 56 -5.86 -2.51 -5.74
CA SER A 56 -6.44 -2.93 -4.47
C SER A 56 -6.27 -4.43 -4.29
N VAL A 57 -6.51 -4.88 -3.07
CA VAL A 57 -6.70 -6.30 -2.77
C VAL A 57 -7.99 -6.38 -1.97
N ASP A 58 -8.99 -7.10 -2.50
CA ASP A 58 -10.33 -7.28 -1.91
C ASP A 58 -10.27 -7.67 -0.42
N LEU A 59 -9.21 -8.38 -0.01
CA LEU A 59 -8.95 -8.73 1.38
C LEU A 59 -8.81 -7.51 2.31
N PHE A 60 -8.20 -6.42 1.83
CA PHE A 60 -7.91 -5.24 2.64
C PHE A 60 -9.05 -4.22 2.65
N ASP A 61 -10.11 -4.41 1.90
CA ASP A 61 -11.28 -3.52 1.87
C ASP A 61 -12.63 -4.26 2.03
N GLY A 62 -12.62 -5.58 1.98
CA GLY A 62 -13.79 -6.44 2.18
C GLY A 62 -14.77 -6.43 1.00
N LEU A 63 -14.37 -5.90 -0.16
CA LEU A 63 -15.23 -5.72 -1.32
C LEU A 63 -14.75 -6.58 -2.48
N THR A 64 -15.61 -7.50 -2.94
CA THR A 64 -15.37 -8.22 -4.19
C THR A 64 -15.33 -7.22 -5.35
N ALA A 65 -14.24 -7.23 -6.11
CA ALA A 65 -13.95 -6.24 -7.14
C ALA A 65 -13.91 -4.81 -6.58
N SER A 66 -12.94 -4.51 -5.68
CA SER A 66 -12.91 -3.25 -4.92
C SER A 66 -13.02 -1.96 -5.75
N ASN A 67 -12.56 -1.99 -7.02
CA ASN A 67 -12.65 -0.83 -7.91
C ASN A 67 -14.10 -0.34 -8.11
N VAL A 68 -15.11 -1.21 -7.98
CA VAL A 68 -16.52 -0.83 -8.12
C VAL A 68 -16.95 0.24 -7.11
N ALA A 69 -16.29 0.30 -5.94
CA ALA A 69 -16.60 1.33 -4.94
C ALA A 69 -16.04 2.70 -5.33
N ILE A 70 -15.02 2.76 -6.18
CA ILE A 70 -14.23 3.98 -6.38
C ILE A 70 -14.25 4.51 -7.82
N THR A 71 -14.86 3.80 -8.78
CA THR A 71 -14.89 4.18 -10.20
C THR A 71 -15.31 5.64 -10.42
N GLU A 72 -16.30 6.12 -9.66
CA GLU A 72 -16.80 7.49 -9.77
C GLU A 72 -15.77 8.52 -9.26
N VAL A 73 -15.15 8.26 -8.11
CA VAL A 73 -14.23 9.21 -7.45
C VAL A 73 -12.84 9.25 -8.06
N VAL A 74 -12.48 8.27 -8.89
CA VAL A 74 -11.27 8.31 -9.73
C VAL A 74 -11.52 8.89 -11.12
N GLY A 75 -12.76 9.34 -11.41
CA GLY A 75 -13.10 9.95 -12.70
C GLY A 75 -13.12 8.98 -13.88
N ALA A 76 -13.30 7.68 -13.64
CA ALA A 76 -13.30 6.65 -14.68
C ALA A 76 -14.64 6.53 -15.43
N VAL A 77 -15.61 7.41 -15.15
CA VAL A 77 -16.92 7.40 -15.84
C VAL A 77 -16.70 7.66 -17.34
N MET A 78 -17.07 6.67 -18.16
CA MET A 78 -16.87 6.70 -19.63
C MET A 78 -15.39 6.80 -20.06
N ARG A 79 -14.47 6.31 -19.21
CA ARG A 79 -13.02 6.26 -19.49
C ARG A 79 -12.47 4.86 -19.18
N PRO A 80 -11.35 4.47 -19.80
CA PRO A 80 -10.73 3.19 -19.47
C PRO A 80 -10.20 3.19 -18.03
N GLU A 81 -10.54 2.13 -17.30
CA GLU A 81 -10.01 1.86 -15.97
C GLU A 81 -9.51 0.41 -15.92
N THR A 82 -8.24 0.26 -15.55
CA THR A 82 -7.62 -1.04 -15.31
C THR A 82 -7.40 -1.24 -13.82
N ARG A 83 -8.10 -2.20 -13.21
CA ARG A 83 -7.82 -2.62 -11.83
C ARG A 83 -6.74 -3.71 -11.80
N ILE A 84 -5.70 -3.46 -11.02
CA ILE A 84 -4.68 -4.43 -10.66
C ILE A 84 -4.96 -5.00 -9.26
N ALA A 85 -4.90 -6.33 -9.13
CA ALA A 85 -4.87 -6.99 -7.83
C ALA A 85 -3.46 -6.84 -7.24
N GLY A 86 -3.23 -5.83 -6.40
CA GLY A 86 -1.90 -5.50 -5.91
C GLY A 86 -1.83 -4.13 -5.23
N ASP A 87 -0.67 -3.49 -5.30
CA ASP A 87 -0.37 -2.22 -4.64
C ASP A 87 -0.13 -1.07 -5.64
N GLY A 88 0.15 0.11 -5.09
CA GLY A 88 0.42 1.31 -5.89
C GLY A 88 1.65 1.22 -6.79
N LEU A 89 2.64 0.38 -6.46
CA LEU A 89 3.79 0.17 -7.34
C LEU A 89 3.36 -0.59 -8.60
N CYS A 90 2.52 -1.61 -8.45
CA CYS A 90 1.93 -2.32 -9.59
C CYS A 90 1.08 -1.39 -10.46
N ALA A 91 0.26 -0.51 -9.85
CA ALA A 91 -0.52 0.49 -10.60
C ALA A 91 0.38 1.47 -11.36
N ALA A 92 1.42 2.01 -10.71
CA ALA A 92 2.35 2.95 -11.34
C ALA A 92 3.13 2.30 -12.50
N ILE A 93 3.58 1.05 -12.34
CA ILE A 93 4.24 0.30 -13.42
C ILE A 93 3.28 0.05 -14.58
N HIS A 94 2.03 -0.32 -14.31
CA HIS A 94 1.02 -0.53 -15.35
C HIS A 94 0.71 0.77 -16.10
N GLY A 95 0.50 1.89 -15.38
CA GLY A 95 0.30 3.20 -16.00
C GLY A 95 1.49 3.63 -16.85
N ALA A 96 2.72 3.39 -16.39
CA ALA A 96 3.92 3.62 -17.19
C ALA A 96 3.97 2.75 -18.46
N CYS A 97 3.42 1.53 -18.43
CA CYS A 97 3.28 0.69 -19.61
C CYS A 97 2.24 1.26 -20.59
N GLU A 98 1.10 1.75 -20.11
CA GLU A 98 0.07 2.38 -20.96
C GLU A 98 0.60 3.64 -21.67
N LEU A 99 1.27 4.53 -20.92
CA LEU A 99 1.94 5.72 -21.47
C LEU A 99 2.96 5.36 -22.55
N ARG A 100 3.77 4.33 -22.32
CA ARG A 100 4.81 3.89 -23.27
C ARG A 100 4.26 3.13 -24.47
N ALA A 101 3.05 2.59 -24.37
CA ALA A 101 2.34 2.01 -25.49
C ALA A 101 1.76 3.09 -26.42
N GLY A 102 1.68 4.35 -25.96
CA GLY A 102 1.15 5.48 -26.71
C GLY A 102 -0.38 5.47 -26.84
N ALA A 103 -1.07 4.76 -25.95
CA ALA A 103 -2.53 4.74 -25.90
C ALA A 103 -3.11 5.96 -25.18
N CYS A 104 -2.31 6.61 -24.33
CA CYS A 104 -2.64 7.79 -23.56
C CYS A 104 -1.37 8.59 -23.24
N GLU A 105 -1.55 9.87 -22.87
CA GLU A 105 -0.48 10.77 -22.45
C GLU A 105 -0.51 11.06 -20.94
N THR A 106 -1.65 10.84 -20.28
CA THR A 106 -1.82 11.04 -18.84
C THR A 106 -2.60 9.88 -18.20
N VAL A 107 -2.03 9.29 -17.16
CA VAL A 107 -2.63 8.20 -16.38
C VAL A 107 -2.76 8.62 -14.92
N LEU A 108 -3.94 8.43 -14.34
CA LEU A 108 -4.14 8.51 -12.89
C LEU A 108 -3.96 7.11 -12.28
N ALA A 109 -2.90 6.93 -11.48
CA ALA A 109 -2.65 5.70 -10.75
C ALA A 109 -3.11 5.84 -9.28
N VAL A 110 -4.03 4.98 -8.83
CA VAL A 110 -4.65 5.07 -7.50
C VAL A 110 -4.57 3.73 -6.79
N ALA A 111 -4.00 3.69 -5.59
CA ALA A 111 -4.05 2.49 -4.74
C ALA A 111 -4.90 2.75 -3.50
N HIS A 112 -5.68 1.76 -3.08
CA HIS A 112 -6.50 1.87 -1.87
C HIS A 112 -6.58 0.56 -1.08
N GLY A 113 -6.94 0.71 0.19
CA GLY A 113 -7.25 -0.37 1.12
C GLY A 113 -7.72 0.24 2.44
N LYS A 114 -8.61 -0.47 3.16
CA LYS A 114 -9.14 -0.04 4.46
C LYS A 114 -9.16 -1.20 5.45
N ALA A 115 -7.96 -1.71 5.74
CA ALA A 115 -7.77 -2.90 6.59
C ALA A 115 -8.29 -2.70 8.04
N SER A 116 -8.48 -1.45 8.48
CA SER A 116 -9.03 -1.13 9.81
C SER A 116 -10.47 -1.60 10.03
N MET A 117 -11.15 -2.10 8.99
CA MET A 117 -12.51 -2.65 9.08
C MET A 117 -12.58 -4.05 9.71
N ALA A 118 -11.45 -4.71 9.93
CA ALA A 118 -11.36 -6.01 10.58
C ALA A 118 -10.08 -6.12 11.44
N PRO A 119 -10.01 -7.07 12.39
CA PRO A 119 -8.78 -7.38 13.09
C PRO A 119 -7.68 -7.79 12.11
N HIS A 120 -6.46 -7.27 12.27
CA HIS A 120 -5.35 -7.53 11.35
C HIS A 120 -5.09 -9.03 11.13
N TRP A 121 -5.00 -9.81 12.22
CA TRP A 121 -4.75 -11.25 12.16
C TRP A 121 -5.80 -11.99 11.31
N ALA A 122 -7.07 -11.61 11.44
CA ALA A 122 -8.18 -12.22 10.72
C ALA A 122 -8.12 -11.91 9.22
N LEU A 123 -7.52 -10.79 8.82
CA LEU A 123 -7.26 -10.50 7.40
C LEU A 123 -6.03 -11.28 6.91
N THR A 124 -4.93 -11.23 7.66
CA THR A 124 -3.65 -11.76 7.18
C THR A 124 -3.58 -13.29 7.19
N GLU A 125 -4.35 -13.95 8.05
CA GLU A 125 -4.54 -15.41 8.00
C GLU A 125 -5.18 -15.84 6.66
N TRP A 126 -6.18 -15.10 6.16
CA TRP A 126 -6.84 -15.38 4.88
C TRP A 126 -5.90 -15.28 3.66
N ALA A 127 -4.81 -14.53 3.78
CA ALA A 127 -3.78 -14.45 2.74
C ALA A 127 -2.86 -15.69 2.73
N MET A 128 -2.93 -16.56 3.73
CA MET A 128 -2.11 -17.77 3.82
C MET A 128 -2.74 -18.94 3.05
N ASP A 129 -1.93 -19.97 2.79
CA ASP A 129 -2.39 -21.23 2.20
C ASP A 129 -3.53 -21.84 3.05
N PRO A 130 -4.73 -22.05 2.46
CA PRO A 130 -5.89 -22.49 3.21
C PRO A 130 -5.83 -23.94 3.68
N VAL A 131 -4.92 -24.76 3.13
CA VAL A 131 -4.79 -26.18 3.47
C VAL A 131 -3.72 -26.39 4.52
N PHE A 132 -2.59 -25.71 4.39
CA PHE A 132 -1.40 -26.00 5.18
C PHE A 132 -1.10 -24.95 6.27
N LEU A 133 -1.48 -23.69 6.06
CA LEU A 133 -1.05 -22.59 6.93
C LEU A 133 -2.21 -22.03 7.76
N GLN A 134 -3.39 -21.85 7.17
CA GLN A 134 -4.57 -21.36 7.91
C GLN A 134 -4.96 -22.27 9.10
N PRO A 135 -4.99 -23.62 8.99
CA PRO A 135 -5.29 -24.48 10.15
C PRO A 135 -4.31 -24.37 11.32
N LEU A 136 -3.14 -23.77 11.08
CA LEU A 136 -2.10 -23.53 12.09
C LEU A 136 -2.17 -22.11 12.68
N GLY A 137 -3.10 -21.27 12.22
CA GLY A 137 -3.22 -19.87 12.63
C GLY A 137 -2.01 -19.03 12.21
N ILE A 138 -1.35 -19.40 11.11
CA ILE A 138 -0.22 -18.63 10.57
C ILE A 138 -0.78 -17.37 9.91
N ASP A 139 -0.14 -16.23 10.18
CA ASP A 139 -0.46 -14.94 9.58
C ASP A 139 0.81 -14.21 9.15
N PHE A 140 0.70 -12.94 8.74
CA PHE A 140 1.86 -12.16 8.32
C PHE A 140 2.86 -11.90 9.46
N LEU A 141 2.41 -11.72 10.70
CA LEU A 141 3.30 -11.48 11.83
C LEU A 141 4.05 -12.76 12.22
N VAL A 142 3.37 -13.92 12.22
CA VAL A 142 4.01 -15.22 12.43
C VAL A 142 5.06 -15.48 11.35
N CYS A 143 4.72 -15.22 10.07
CA CYS A 143 5.70 -15.31 8.98
C CYS A 143 6.90 -14.39 9.19
N ALA A 144 6.69 -13.14 9.62
CA ALA A 144 7.76 -12.19 9.91
C ALA A 144 8.63 -12.67 11.09
N GLY A 145 8.05 -13.24 12.15
CA GLY A 145 8.78 -13.82 13.28
C GLY A 145 9.64 -15.01 12.85
N LEU A 146 9.12 -15.89 11.99
CA LEU A 146 9.89 -17.00 11.40
C LEU A 146 11.04 -16.51 10.53
N GLN A 147 10.80 -15.49 9.70
CA GLN A 147 11.85 -14.84 8.90
C GLN A 147 12.90 -14.18 9.80
N ALA A 148 12.51 -13.52 10.88
CA ALA A 148 13.42 -12.93 11.85
C ALA A 148 14.26 -14.01 12.56
N CYS A 149 13.66 -15.11 13.00
CA CYS A 149 14.39 -16.27 13.52
C CYS A 149 15.45 -16.76 12.51
N ALA A 150 15.05 -16.91 11.24
CA ALA A 150 15.93 -17.33 10.17
C ALA A 150 17.00 -16.29 9.81
N LEU A 151 16.77 -15.00 10.02
CA LEU A 151 17.77 -13.96 9.78
C LEU A 151 18.75 -13.83 10.94
N ALA A 152 18.29 -14.06 12.18
CA ALA A 152 19.14 -14.00 13.35
C ALA A 152 20.22 -15.09 13.32
N GLN A 153 19.92 -16.31 12.84
CA GLN A 153 20.89 -17.41 12.74
C GLN A 153 21.70 -17.66 14.05
N GLY A 154 21.07 -17.46 15.21
CA GLY A 154 21.72 -17.59 16.52
C GLY A 154 22.53 -16.36 16.98
N ASP A 155 22.48 -15.25 16.24
CA ASP A 155 23.02 -13.96 16.67
C ASP A 155 22.20 -13.39 17.84
N GLY A 156 22.78 -13.47 19.04
CA GLY A 156 22.17 -12.98 20.27
C GLY A 156 22.03 -11.46 20.38
N GLY A 157 22.57 -10.68 19.42
CA GLY A 157 22.44 -9.22 19.37
C GLY A 157 21.54 -8.72 18.23
N ALA A 158 20.84 -9.61 17.52
CA ALA A 158 20.02 -9.23 16.36
C ALA A 158 18.84 -8.33 16.75
N THR A 159 18.11 -8.71 17.80
CA THR A 159 16.91 -7.99 18.24
C THR A 159 17.22 -6.58 18.71
N GLU A 160 18.35 -6.38 19.42
CA GLU A 160 18.82 -5.08 19.86
C GLU A 160 19.10 -4.16 18.67
N ARG A 161 19.79 -4.66 17.63
CA ARG A 161 20.08 -3.88 16.42
C ARG A 161 18.84 -3.56 15.61
N TRP A 162 17.85 -4.46 15.58
CA TRP A 162 16.56 -4.20 14.95
C TRP A 162 15.75 -3.17 15.73
N ALA A 163 15.74 -3.22 17.06
CA ALA A 163 15.10 -2.23 17.91
C ALA A 163 15.74 -0.84 17.74
N GLU A 164 17.07 -0.75 17.66
CA GLU A 164 17.77 0.49 17.34
C GLU A 164 17.40 1.03 15.94
N LEU A 165 17.32 0.15 14.94
CA LEU A 165 16.91 0.54 13.59
C LEU A 165 15.46 1.04 13.57
N ALA A 166 14.55 0.34 14.26
CA ALA A 166 13.16 0.74 14.38
C ALA A 166 13.01 2.09 15.08
N ALA A 167 13.73 2.31 16.20
CA ALA A 167 13.76 3.59 16.90
C ALA A 167 14.25 4.73 16.00
N ARG A 168 15.34 4.52 15.25
CA ARG A 168 15.85 5.51 14.29
C ARG A 168 14.84 5.82 13.19
N ARG A 169 14.16 4.81 12.65
CA ARG A 169 13.14 5.00 11.60
C ARG A 169 11.90 5.72 12.12
N ALA A 170 11.41 5.36 13.31
CA ALA A 170 10.26 6.03 13.93
C ALA A 170 10.58 7.51 14.25
N ALA A 171 11.82 7.82 14.65
CA ALA A 171 12.23 9.20 14.91
C ALA A 171 12.38 10.06 13.64
N ALA A 172 12.72 9.44 12.50
CA ALA A 172 12.92 10.15 11.22
C ALA A 172 11.68 10.15 10.32
N GLY A 173 10.71 9.29 10.59
CA GLY A 173 9.52 9.08 9.78
C GLY A 173 8.33 9.93 10.22
N ASP A 174 7.17 9.63 9.63
CA ASP A 174 5.91 10.22 10.02
C ASP A 174 5.42 9.63 11.34
N ALA A 175 5.22 10.49 12.34
CA ALA A 175 4.71 10.09 13.66
C ALA A 175 3.29 9.49 13.61
N ALA A 176 2.51 9.78 12.55
CA ALA A 176 1.23 9.14 12.30
C ALA A 176 1.36 7.65 11.91
N ILE A 177 2.50 7.27 11.29
CA ILE A 177 2.83 5.87 10.95
C ILE A 177 3.33 5.14 12.19
N ALA A 178 4.35 5.71 12.81
CA ALA A 178 5.05 5.10 13.93
C ALA A 178 5.46 6.21 14.90
N PRO A 179 4.79 6.33 16.07
CA PRO A 179 5.20 7.32 17.05
C PRO A 179 6.64 7.04 17.50
N PRO A 180 7.47 8.07 17.70
CA PRO A 180 8.84 7.90 18.16
C PRO A 180 8.90 7.08 19.46
N ARG A 181 9.77 6.06 19.47
CA ARG A 181 10.07 5.21 20.63
C ARG A 181 11.56 4.95 20.69
N SER A 182 12.09 4.81 21.90
CA SER A 182 13.47 4.37 22.11
C SER A 182 13.63 2.87 21.87
N ALA A 183 14.86 2.43 21.57
CA ALA A 183 15.16 1.01 21.42
C ALA A 183 14.83 0.21 22.70
N ALA A 184 15.04 0.80 23.89
CA ALA A 184 14.70 0.19 25.16
C ALA A 184 13.19 -0.02 25.33
N GLU A 185 12.37 0.96 24.94
CA GLU A 185 10.91 0.82 24.97
C GLU A 185 10.41 -0.22 23.96
N ILE A 186 11.05 -0.34 22.80
CA ILE A 186 10.73 -1.37 21.81
C ILE A 186 11.07 -2.76 22.34
N LEU A 187 12.28 -2.94 22.89
CA LEU A 187 12.69 -4.22 23.49
C LEU A 187 11.85 -4.64 24.69
N ALA A 188 11.33 -3.67 25.45
CA ALA A 188 10.45 -3.91 26.58
C ALA A 188 8.98 -4.14 26.16
N SER A 189 8.65 -3.95 24.88
CA SER A 189 7.28 -4.11 24.39
C SER A 189 6.88 -5.60 24.29
N PRO A 190 5.58 -5.92 24.33
CA PRO A 190 5.11 -7.29 24.20
C PRO A 190 5.54 -7.90 22.87
N VAL A 191 6.10 -9.11 22.94
CA VAL A 191 6.38 -9.93 21.75
C VAL A 191 5.06 -10.33 21.10
N LEU A 192 4.92 -10.03 19.81
CA LEU A 192 3.77 -10.42 19.00
C LEU A 192 4.03 -11.74 18.26
N ALA A 193 5.24 -11.92 17.73
CA ALA A 193 5.67 -13.12 17.02
C ALA A 193 7.18 -13.29 17.17
N SER A 194 7.61 -14.10 18.14
CA SER A 194 9.01 -14.26 18.53
C SER A 194 9.96 -14.35 17.32
N PRO A 195 11.00 -13.49 17.25
CA PRO A 195 11.49 -12.56 18.28
C PRO A 195 10.92 -11.12 18.20
N LEU A 196 9.86 -10.90 17.42
CA LEU A 196 9.25 -9.59 17.15
C LEU A 196 8.10 -9.24 18.09
#